data_AF-A0A0R3L5T0-F1
#
_entry.id   AF-A0A0R3L5T0-F1
#
_cell.length_a   1.000
_cell.length_b   1.000
_cell.length_c   1.000
_cell.angle_alpha   90.00
_cell.angle_beta   90.00
_cell.angle_gamma   90.00
#
_symmetry.space_group_name_H-M   'P 1'
#
loop_
_entity.id
_entity.type
_entity.pdbx_description
1 polymer ?
#
loop_
_entity_poly.entity_id
_entity_poly.type
_entity_poly.pdbx_seq_one_letter_code
_entity_poly.pdbx_strand_id
1 'polypeptide(L)' 'MRNIVNETGEIIAKATHDGTLVGGHHRIAVAASLGQKLLWQDSGEPVSLDAFFRHPSSSQRHIA' A
#
# COMPACT_ATOMS: atom_id res chain seq x y z
N MET A 1 -4.84 -10.73 -8.84
CA MET A 1 -4.42 -10.14 -7.55
C MET A 1 -2.91 -10.13 -7.52
N ARG A 2 -2.27 -9.08 -7.00
CA ARG A 2 -0.82 -8.95 -6.90
C ARG A 2 -0.43 -8.85 -5.42
N ASN A 3 0.67 -9.49 -5.06
CA ASN A 3 1.22 -9.39 -3.72
C ASN A 3 2.26 -8.28 -3.68
N ILE A 4 2.30 -7.56 -2.56
CA ILE A 4 3.29 -6.54 -2.26
C ILE A 4 4.26 -7.16 -1.27
N VAL A 5 5.53 -7.15 -1.64
CA VAL A 5 6.63 -7.69 -0.82
C VAL A 5 7.57 -6.57 -0.39
N ASN A 6 8.31 -6.79 0.69
CA ASN A 6 9.44 -5.94 1.04
C ASN A 6 10.71 -6.37 0.26
N GLU A 7 11.82 -5.66 0.50
CA GLU A 7 13.13 -5.98 -0.10
C GLU A 7 13.65 -7.38 0.28
N THR A 8 13.18 -7.93 1.39
CA THR A 8 13.53 -9.27 1.87
C THR A 8 12.66 -10.36 1.23
N GLY A 9 11.68 -9.99 0.40
CA GLY A 9 10.75 -10.91 -0.25
C GLY A 9 9.56 -11.35 0.62
N GLU A 10 9.39 -10.76 1.80
CA GLU A 10 8.26 -11.06 2.68
C GLU A 10 6.99 -10.37 2.19
N ILE A 11 5.87 -11.11 2.21
CA ILE A 11 4.57 -10.58 1.80
C ILE A 11 4.04 -9.65 2.88
N ILE A 12 3.95 -8.35 2.56
CA ILE A 12 3.45 -7.30 3.44
C ILE A 12 1.95 -7.10 3.26
N ALA A 13 1.49 -7.03 2.01
CA ALA A 13 0.11 -6.72 1.66
C ALA A 13 -0.31 -7.36 0.33
N LYS A 14 -1.62 -7.31 0.05
CA LYS A 14 -2.20 -7.81 -1.21
C LYS A 14 -3.04 -6.71 -1.83
N ALA A 15 -2.92 -6.54 -3.14
CA ALA A 15 -3.69 -5.58 -3.90
C ALA A 15 -4.27 -6.19 -5.18
N THR A 16 -5.27 -5.54 -5.75
CA THR A 16 -5.76 -5.81 -7.10
C THR A 16 -4.80 -5.23 -8.14
N HIS A 17 -5.00 -5.62 -9.40
CA HIS A 17 -4.20 -5.09 -10.51
C HIS A 17 -4.41 -3.58 -10.71
N ASP A 18 -5.61 -3.09 -10.41
CA ASP A 18 -5.97 -1.66 -10.36
C ASP A 18 -5.30 -0.85 -9.23
N GLY A 19 -4.48 -1.49 -8.38
CA GLY A 19 -3.84 -0.79 -7.27
C GLY A 19 -4.78 -0.52 -6.10
N THR A 20 -5.85 -1.30 -5.93
CA THR A 20 -6.65 -1.27 -4.70
C THR A 20 -6.11 -2.28 -3.70
N LEU A 21 -5.80 -1.85 -2.47
CA LEU A 21 -5.44 -2.79 -1.40
C LEU A 21 -6.63 -3.67 -1.02
N VAL A 22 -6.43 -4.98 -1.10
CA VAL A 22 -7.42 -5.99 -0.69
C VAL A 22 -7.15 -6.44 0.75
N GLY A 23 -5.92 -6.28 1.25
CA GLY A 23 -5.58 -6.62 2.62
C GLY A 23 -4.18 -6.17 3.02
N GLY A 24 -3.95 -6.08 4.33
CA GLY A 24 -2.65 -5.66 4.89
C GLY A 24 -2.48 -4.16 5.05
N HIS A 25 -3.57 -3.36 5.07
CA HIS A 25 -3.55 -1.90 5.28
C HIS A 25 -2.68 -1.47 6.47
N HIS A 26 -2.75 -2.18 7.60
CA HIS A 26 -1.91 -1.88 8.75
C HIS A 26 -0.43 -2.17 8.48
N ARG A 27 -0.11 -3.31 7.85
CA ARG A 27 1.28 -3.71 7.57
C ARG A 27 1.94 -2.81 6.54
N ILE A 28 1.22 -2.42 5.50
CA ILE A 28 1.73 -1.48 4.49
C ILE A 28 1.92 -0.08 5.08
N ALA A 29 1.04 0.37 5.99
CA ALA A 29 1.21 1.63 6.72
C ALA A 29 2.46 1.63 7.57
N VAL A 30 2.68 0.56 8.34
CA VAL A 30 3.89 0.40 9.15
C VAL A 30 5.14 0.38 8.27
N ALA A 31 5.15 -0.40 7.20
CA ALA A 31 6.28 -0.47 6.27
C ALA A 31 6.59 0.90 5.62
N ALA A 32 5.54 1.64 5.23
CA ALA A 32 5.67 3.00 4.70
C ALA A 32 6.24 3.98 5.74
N SER A 33 5.76 3.93 6.99
CA SER A 33 6.29 4.76 8.08
C SER A 33 7.74 4.43 8.44
N LEU A 34 8.16 3.18 8.25
CA LEU A 34 9.54 2.75 8.42
C LEU A 34 10.44 3.09 7.21
N GLY A 35 9.88 3.68 6.15
CA GLY A 35 10.61 3.97 4.91
C GLY A 35 11.05 2.71 4.15
N GLN A 36 10.40 1.58 4.39
CA GLN A 36 10.72 0.33 3.68
C GLN A 36 10.31 0.43 2.22
N LYS A 37 11.19 -0.04 1.34
CA LYS A 37 10.89 -0.15 -0.09
C LYS A 37 9.99 -1.36 -0.32
N LEU A 38 8.82 -1.11 -0.88
CA LEU A 38 7.85 -2.14 -1.23
C LEU A 38 7.85 -2.35 -2.73
N LEU A 39 7.79 -3.61 -3.14
CA LEU A 39 7.88 -4.04 -4.52
C LEU A 39 6.67 -4.93 -4.85
N TRP A 40 6.22 -4.88 -6.09
CA TRP A 40 5.29 -5.86 -6.63
C TRP A 40 6.00 -7.21 -6.75
N GLN A 41 5.46 -8.26 -6.13
CA GLN A 41 6.05 -9.60 -6.23
C GLN A 41 6.14 -10.10 -7.68
N ASP A 42 5.20 -9.68 -8.50
CA ASP A 42 5.01 -10.14 -9.88
C ASP A 42 5.98 -9.49 -10.87
N SER A 43 6.20 -8.18 -10.77
CA SER A 43 7.07 -7.43 -11.69
C SER A 43 8.37 -6.93 -11.07
N GLY A 44 8.54 -7.02 -9.75
CA GLY A 44 9.66 -6.40 -9.03
C GLY A 44 9.62 -4.86 -8.99
N GLU A 45 8.59 -4.27 -9.58
CA GLU A 45 8.45 -2.82 -9.70
C GLU A 45 8.13 -2.20 -8.34
N PRO A 46 8.69 -1.01 -8.03
CA PRO A 46 8.37 -0.30 -6.80
C PRO A 46 6.89 0.03 -6.71
N VAL A 47 6.30 -0.27 -5.56
CA VAL A 47 4.92 0.10 -5.23
C VAL A 47 4.86 1.60 -4.93
N SER A 48 3.99 2.32 -5.62
CA SER A 48 3.64 3.69 -5.24
C SER A 48 2.75 3.68 -4.01
N LEU A 49 3.35 3.95 -2.85
CA LEU A 49 2.64 4.06 -1.57
C LEU A 49 1.67 5.25 -1.54
N ASP A 50 1.96 6.31 -2.31
CA ASP A 50 1.12 7.50 -2.43
C ASP A 50 -0.32 7.16 -2.85
N ALA A 51 -0.49 6.17 -3.74
CA ALA A 51 -1.82 5.74 -4.19
C ALA A 51 -2.66 5.09 -3.07
N PHE A 52 -2.01 4.50 -2.06
CA PHE A 52 -2.67 3.83 -0.94
C PHE A 52 -2.93 4.77 0.24
N PHE A 53 -2.04 5.74 0.47
CA PHE A 53 -2.16 6.73 1.55
C PHE A 53 -2.72 8.06 1.06
N ARG A 54 -3.19 8.15 -0.18
CA ARG A 54 -3.94 9.32 -0.65
C ARG A 54 -5.22 9.42 0.16
N HIS A 55 -5.10 10.11 1.29
CA HIS A 55 -6.22 10.65 2.03
C HIS A 55 -7.07 11.43 1.02
N PRO A 56 -8.38 11.19 0.91
CA PRO A 56 -9.26 12.17 0.31
C PRO A 56 -9.26 13.40 1.23
N SER A 57 -8.26 14.26 1.10
CA SER A 57 -8.28 15.60 1.65
C SER A 57 -9.24 16.46 0.82
N SER A 58 -10.54 16.13 0.82
CA SER A 58 -11.67 17.08 0.76
C SER A 58 -13.01 16.34 0.62
N SER A 59 -13.61 16.00 1.75
CA SER A 59 -15.06 15.82 2.01
C SER A 59 -15.10 14.84 3.18
N GLN A 60 -15.39 15.23 4.41
CA GLN A 60 -16.58 15.95 4.79
C GLN A 60 -16.38 16.39 6.24
N ARG A 61 -16.22 17.70 6.49
CA ARG A 61 -16.53 18.25 7.82
C ARG A 61 -18.04 18.08 7.99
N HIS A 62 -18.48 17.01 8.63
CA HIS A 62 -19.74 17.05 9.38
C HIS A 62 -19.37 17.57 10.76
N ILE A 63 -19.54 18.88 10.93
CA ILE A 63 -19.71 19.46 12.25
C ILE A 63 -21.17 19.15 12.59
N ALA A 64 -21.39 18.37 13.65
CA ALA A 64 -22.70 18.04 14.18
C ALA A 64 -23.36 19.27 14.82
#